data_AF-A0A6N6VT74-F1
#
_entry.id   AF-A0A6N6VT74-F1
#
_cell.length_a   1.000
_cell.length_b   1.000
_cell.length_c   1.000
_cell.angle_alpha   90.00
_cell.angle_beta   90.00
_cell.angle_gamma   90.00
#
_symmetry.space_group_name_H-M   'P 1'
#
loop_
_entity.id
_entity.type
_entity.pdbx_description
1 polymer ?
#
loop_
_entity_poly.entity_id
_entity_poly.type
_entity_poly.pdbx_seq_one_letter_code
_entity_poly.pdbx_strand_id
1 'polypeptide(L)'
;MNIKKINKYLYLVLLINIFKQEVFATDSSNEPIINYDNPLQKKEFNMGKNEYGNADLIRTCYQYSDFILVEINDKGNKGEALIGIEPLNNKINFTKTCKKDYSKFKIKMTADGYFGGKVNNFIINNGDDGFGAQYLFQINKINNDKIFPVYEDIRHSMKNYEYIRNKNHTLGVRYWKNLKADFDCSVYEKNCLDKIKISNNLSANLNYTYCLKTIKEEIKRLKKYSVDPSYLNNISGNHFFIYIEVPDIEKPEKYKILSNKIACSYIP
;
A
#
# COMPACT_ATOMS: atom_id res chain seq x y z
N MET A 1 20.07 41.70 45.70
CA MET A 1 19.94 41.39 44.25
C MET A 1 18.75 40.45 44.08
N ASN A 2 17.72 40.85 43.33
CA ASN A 2 16.36 40.30 43.44
C ASN A 2 16.21 38.88 42.84
N ILE A 3 16.00 37.88 43.71
CA ILE A 3 15.79 36.45 43.38
C ILE A 3 14.63 36.24 42.40
N LYS A 4 13.62 37.14 42.38
CA LYS A 4 12.49 37.07 41.43
C LYS A 4 12.88 37.25 39.96
N LYS A 5 13.99 37.93 39.63
CA LYS A 5 14.41 38.11 38.23
C LYS A 5 15.13 36.87 37.66
N ILE A 6 15.77 36.07 38.51
CA ILE A 6 16.52 34.88 38.08
C ILE A 6 15.57 33.77 37.63
N ASN A 7 14.46 33.57 38.33
CA ASN A 7 13.46 32.55 37.95
C ASN A 7 12.78 32.81 36.61
N LYS A 8 12.60 34.08 36.21
CA LYS A 8 11.95 34.41 34.93
C LYS A 8 12.87 34.12 33.73
N TYR A 9 14.19 34.26 33.91
CA TYR A 9 15.17 33.90 32.88
C TYR A 9 15.36 32.38 32.75
N LEU A 10 15.39 31.64 33.86
CA LEU A 10 15.46 30.17 33.79
C LEU A 10 14.24 29.57 33.08
N TYR A 11 13.04 30.09 33.33
CA TYR A 11 11.82 29.60 32.70
C TYR A 11 11.80 29.87 31.19
N LEU A 12 12.34 31.02 30.75
CA LEU A 12 12.43 31.37 29.33
C LEU A 12 13.47 30.53 28.59
N VAL A 13 14.61 30.23 29.22
CA VAL A 13 15.66 29.36 28.65
C VAL A 13 15.18 27.91 28.56
N LEU A 14 14.40 27.43 29.54
CA LEU A 14 13.79 26.09 29.47
C LEU A 14 12.79 25.98 28.31
N LEU A 15 11.95 27.01 28.11
CA LEU A 15 10.97 27.04 27.01
C LEU A 15 11.64 27.11 25.63
N ILE A 16 12.75 27.84 25.49
CA ILE A 16 13.49 27.94 24.22
C ILE A 16 14.21 26.61 23.88
N ASN A 17 14.66 25.84 24.88
CA ASN A 17 15.26 24.53 24.66
C ASN A 17 14.24 23.41 24.42
N ILE A 18 13.00 23.53 24.90
CA ILE A 18 11.92 22.58 24.56
C ILE A 18 11.42 22.78 23.12
N PHE A 19 11.49 24.01 22.59
CA PHE A 19 11.09 24.33 21.21
C PHE A 19 12.20 24.24 20.15
N LYS A 20 13.43 23.90 20.55
CA LYS A 20 14.52 23.53 19.64
C LYS A 20 14.81 22.04 19.73
N GLN A 21 13.78 21.20 19.61
CA GLN A 21 14.02 19.91 18.98
C GLN A 21 14.27 20.20 17.51
N GLU A 22 15.56 20.21 17.16
CA GLU A 22 15.98 20.03 15.79
C GLU A 22 15.25 18.81 15.26
N VAL A 23 14.35 19.05 14.30
CA VAL A 23 13.83 18.00 13.42
C VAL A 23 15.04 17.55 12.62
N PHE A 24 15.82 16.65 13.20
CA PHE A 24 16.69 15.80 12.43
C PHE A 24 15.75 14.99 11.55
N ALA A 25 15.61 15.44 10.29
CA ALA A 25 15.23 14.57 9.21
C ALA A 25 16.26 13.45 9.22
N THR A 26 15.92 12.35 9.87
CA THR A 26 16.68 11.12 9.80
C THR A 26 16.60 10.65 8.37
N ASP A 27 17.68 10.90 7.63
CA ASP A 27 18.12 10.05 6.53
C ASP A 27 18.26 8.64 7.09
N SER A 28 17.18 7.87 7.04
CA SER A 28 17.19 6.45 7.30
C SER A 28 16.38 5.78 6.21
N SER A 29 17.06 5.06 5.33
CA SER A 29 16.58 3.89 4.60
C SER A 29 15.07 3.90 4.27
N ASN A 30 14.75 4.27 3.03
CA ASN A 30 13.43 4.30 2.40
C ASN A 30 12.55 3.05 2.65
N GLU A 31 12.01 2.90 3.85
CA GLU A 31 10.77 2.17 4.08
C GLU A 31 9.61 3.16 3.85
N PRO A 32 8.56 2.76 3.12
CA PRO A 32 7.39 3.61 2.95
C PRO A 32 6.79 3.96 4.32
N ILE A 33 6.61 5.27 4.59
CA ILE A 33 5.86 5.74 5.75
C ILE A 33 4.38 5.44 5.48
N ILE A 34 3.95 4.23 5.81
CA ILE A 34 2.54 3.84 5.74
C ILE A 34 1.89 4.18 7.08
N ASN A 35 1.25 5.34 7.15
CA ASN A 35 0.60 5.84 8.37
C ASN A 35 -0.75 5.15 8.59
N TYR A 36 -0.75 3.90 9.05
CA TYR A 36 -1.94 3.23 9.56
C TYR A 36 -2.35 3.75 10.94
N ASP A 37 -3.64 3.61 11.25
CA ASP A 37 -4.15 3.71 12.61
C ASP A 37 -3.59 2.53 13.42
N ASN A 38 -3.13 2.80 14.64
CA ASN A 38 -2.67 1.75 15.55
C ASN A 38 -3.87 1.04 16.18
N PRO A 39 -3.91 -0.30 16.19
CA PRO A 39 -4.91 -1.02 16.97
C PRO A 39 -4.65 -0.84 18.47
N LEU A 40 -5.72 -0.76 19.25
CA LEU A 40 -5.69 -0.78 20.72
C LEU A 40 -5.20 -2.14 21.26
N GLN A 41 -5.52 -3.21 20.54
CA GLN A 41 -5.06 -4.57 20.87
C GLN A 41 -4.87 -5.38 19.60
N LYS A 42 -3.80 -6.18 19.54
CA LYS A 42 -3.54 -7.15 18.46
C LYS A 42 -3.31 -8.53 19.06
N LYS A 43 -3.84 -9.58 18.45
CA LYS A 43 -3.58 -10.97 18.87
C LYS A 43 -3.60 -11.94 17.70
N GLU A 44 -2.62 -12.83 17.65
CA GLU A 44 -2.50 -13.87 16.64
C GLU A 44 -2.80 -15.25 17.25
N PHE A 45 -3.44 -16.11 16.47
CA PHE A 45 -3.78 -17.47 16.84
C PHE A 45 -3.36 -18.41 15.70
N ASN A 46 -2.51 -19.38 15.99
CA ASN A 46 -2.25 -20.49 15.07
C ASN A 46 -3.44 -21.47 15.15
N MET A 47 -4.12 -21.67 14.03
CA MET A 47 -5.29 -22.53 13.88
C MET A 47 -4.95 -23.92 13.33
N GLY A 48 -3.67 -24.23 13.15
CA GLY A 48 -3.18 -25.50 12.61
C GLY A 48 -2.67 -25.35 11.17
N LYS A 49 -2.76 -26.43 10.40
CA LYS A 49 -2.37 -26.47 8.98
C LYS A 49 -3.59 -26.28 8.09
N ASN A 50 -3.40 -25.69 6.92
CA ASN A 50 -4.48 -25.57 5.93
C ASN A 50 -4.81 -26.93 5.30
N GLU A 51 -6.02 -27.06 4.75
CA GLU A 51 -6.48 -28.31 4.11
C GLU A 51 -5.79 -28.57 2.75
N TYR A 52 -5.31 -27.50 2.10
CA TYR A 52 -4.75 -27.52 0.75
C TYR A 52 -3.20 -27.46 0.72
N GLY A 53 -2.51 -27.57 1.87
CA GLY A 53 -1.05 -27.51 1.94
C GLY A 53 -0.44 -27.75 3.33
N ASN A 54 0.85 -27.42 3.48
CA ASN A 54 1.59 -27.52 4.76
C ASN A 54 1.77 -26.15 5.46
N ALA A 55 1.10 -25.10 4.97
CA ALA A 55 1.25 -23.76 5.53
C ALA A 55 0.38 -23.61 6.78
N ASP A 56 0.84 -22.78 7.73
CA ASP A 56 0.06 -22.47 8.94
C ASP A 56 -1.14 -21.59 8.60
N LEU A 57 -2.31 -21.99 9.11
CA LEU A 57 -3.51 -21.17 9.15
C LEU A 57 -3.41 -20.25 10.37
N ILE A 58 -3.29 -18.95 10.11
CA ILE A 58 -3.14 -17.91 11.12
C ILE A 58 -4.40 -17.06 11.11
N ARG A 59 -4.93 -16.86 12.31
CA ARG A 59 -5.97 -15.88 12.56
C ARG A 59 -5.38 -14.71 13.32
N THR A 60 -5.53 -13.52 12.76
CA THR A 60 -5.06 -12.28 13.36
C THR A 60 -6.24 -11.39 13.72
N CYS A 61 -6.26 -10.91 14.96
CA CYS A 61 -7.26 -9.98 15.46
C CYS A 61 -6.67 -8.60 15.70
N TYR A 62 -7.46 -7.58 15.39
CA TYR A 62 -7.16 -6.18 15.62
C TYR A 62 -8.36 -5.52 16.28
N GLN A 63 -8.17 -4.90 17.44
CA GLN A 63 -9.18 -4.05 18.07
C GLN A 63 -8.85 -2.60 17.78
N TYR A 64 -9.79 -1.88 17.19
CA TYR A 64 -9.79 -0.42 17.07
C TYR A 64 -10.83 0.17 18.02
N SER A 65 -10.97 1.49 18.06
CA SER A 65 -11.94 2.16 18.95
C SER A 65 -13.39 1.91 18.57
N ASP A 66 -13.65 1.53 17.33
CA ASP A 66 -14.95 1.43 16.68
C ASP A 66 -15.33 -0.01 16.26
N PHE A 67 -14.35 -0.90 16.06
CA PHE A 67 -14.61 -2.29 15.70
C PHE A 67 -13.48 -3.24 16.10
N ILE A 68 -13.78 -4.55 16.05
CA ILE A 68 -12.80 -5.64 16.04
C ILE A 68 -12.78 -6.23 14.63
N LEU A 69 -11.60 -6.30 14.03
CA LEU A 69 -11.36 -6.97 12.76
C LEU A 69 -10.62 -8.28 13.02
N VAL A 70 -11.05 -9.33 12.34
CA VAL A 70 -10.44 -10.65 12.34
C VAL A 70 -10.10 -11.01 10.91
N GLU A 71 -8.82 -11.20 10.65
CA GLU A 71 -8.27 -11.74 9.42
C GLU A 71 -7.99 -13.23 9.62
N ILE A 72 -8.34 -14.04 8.64
CA ILE A 72 -7.94 -15.44 8.53
C ILE A 72 -7.24 -15.58 7.18
N ASN A 73 -5.95 -15.93 7.20
CA ASN A 73 -5.17 -16.10 5.97
C ASN A 73 -5.42 -17.50 5.36
N ASP A 74 -6.46 -17.64 4.55
CA ASP A 74 -6.69 -18.89 3.86
C ASP A 74 -5.74 -19.02 2.66
N LYS A 75 -4.67 -19.81 2.79
CA LYS A 75 -3.72 -20.05 1.69
C LYS A 75 -4.19 -21.10 0.67
N GLY A 76 -5.43 -21.59 0.76
CA GLY A 76 -6.00 -22.48 -0.26
C GLY A 76 -6.04 -21.84 -1.65
N ASN A 77 -6.32 -20.53 -1.69
CA ASN A 77 -6.10 -19.66 -2.84
C ASN A 77 -4.90 -18.75 -2.51
N LYS A 78 -3.86 -18.76 -3.35
CA LYS A 78 -2.71 -17.86 -3.14
C LYS A 78 -3.22 -16.42 -3.18
N GLY A 79 -2.91 -15.62 -2.17
CA GLY A 79 -3.15 -14.18 -2.20
C GLY A 79 -4.54 -13.72 -1.76
N GLU A 80 -5.35 -14.52 -1.07
CA GLU A 80 -6.65 -14.05 -0.52
C GLU A 80 -6.70 -14.16 1.02
N ALA A 81 -7.55 -13.32 1.64
CA ALA A 81 -7.82 -13.37 3.08
C ALA A 81 -9.31 -13.21 3.39
N LEU A 82 -9.81 -13.97 4.37
CA LEU A 82 -11.15 -13.78 4.91
C LEU A 82 -11.13 -12.74 6.03
N ILE A 83 -11.93 -11.69 5.90
CA ILE A 83 -11.99 -10.59 6.86
C ILE A 83 -13.37 -10.51 7.46
N GLY A 84 -13.47 -10.75 8.76
CA GLY A 84 -14.66 -10.54 9.56
C GLY A 84 -14.52 -9.29 10.42
N ILE A 85 -15.56 -8.45 10.46
CA ILE A 85 -15.57 -7.22 11.26
C ILE A 85 -16.80 -7.21 12.17
N GLU A 86 -16.57 -6.89 13.44
CA GLU A 86 -17.59 -6.73 14.46
C GLU A 86 -17.54 -5.31 15.04
N PRO A 87 -18.55 -4.46 14.79
CA PRO A 87 -18.64 -3.13 15.38
C PRO A 87 -18.67 -3.21 16.91
N LEU A 88 -17.90 -2.37 17.59
CA LEU A 88 -17.86 -2.35 19.04
C LEU A 88 -19.18 -1.83 19.64
N ASN A 89 -19.61 -2.50 20.69
CA ASN A 89 -20.69 -2.10 21.58
C ASN A 89 -20.31 -2.50 23.02
N ASN A 90 -21.04 -2.00 24.01
CA ASN A 90 -20.71 -2.15 25.43
C ASN A 90 -20.60 -3.61 25.94
N LYS A 91 -20.99 -4.62 25.15
CA LYS A 91 -21.03 -6.03 25.55
C LYS A 91 -19.96 -6.89 24.86
N ILE A 92 -19.13 -6.31 23.99
CA ILE A 92 -18.20 -7.09 23.18
C ILE A 92 -16.92 -7.42 23.96
N ASN A 93 -16.55 -8.71 23.96
CA ASN A 93 -15.31 -9.21 24.52
C ASN A 93 -14.33 -9.56 23.39
N PHE A 94 -13.16 -8.92 23.40
CA PHE A 94 -12.15 -9.07 22.35
C PHE A 94 -11.78 -10.54 22.07
N THR A 95 -11.43 -11.30 23.11
CA THR A 95 -11.01 -12.69 22.94
C THR A 95 -12.15 -13.59 22.43
N LYS A 96 -13.39 -13.33 22.86
CA LYS A 96 -14.56 -14.07 22.38
C LYS A 96 -14.84 -13.78 20.90
N THR A 97 -14.80 -12.50 20.51
CA THR A 97 -14.95 -12.10 19.10
C THR A 97 -13.84 -12.66 18.24
N CYS A 98 -12.60 -12.67 18.74
CA CYS A 98 -11.48 -13.27 18.05
C CYS A 98 -11.65 -14.74 17.71
N LYS A 99 -12.33 -15.52 18.55
CA LYS A 99 -12.58 -16.95 18.32
C LYS A 99 -13.92 -17.22 17.62
N LYS A 100 -14.65 -16.16 17.25
CA LYS A 100 -15.95 -16.28 16.57
C LYS A 100 -15.76 -16.91 15.19
N ASP A 101 -16.65 -17.83 14.82
CA ASP A 101 -16.65 -18.40 13.48
C ASP A 101 -16.87 -17.32 12.41
N TYR A 102 -16.13 -17.38 11.29
CA TYR A 102 -16.17 -16.40 10.20
C TYR A 102 -17.60 -16.18 9.68
N SER A 103 -18.36 -17.28 9.56
CA SER A 103 -19.75 -17.26 9.08
C SER A 103 -20.65 -16.32 9.90
N LYS A 104 -20.33 -16.12 11.19
CA LYS A 104 -21.14 -15.39 12.17
C LYS A 104 -20.84 -13.89 12.22
N PHE A 105 -19.79 -13.39 11.58
CA PHE A 105 -19.50 -11.96 11.57
C PHE A 105 -20.59 -11.20 10.81
N LYS A 106 -20.96 -10.03 11.35
CA LYS A 106 -22.00 -9.17 10.77
C LYS A 106 -21.53 -8.56 9.45
N ILE A 107 -20.31 -8.06 9.46
CA ILE A 107 -19.62 -7.54 8.29
C ILE A 107 -18.54 -8.55 7.92
N LYS A 108 -18.50 -8.98 6.67
CA LYS A 108 -17.49 -9.91 6.18
C LYS A 108 -17.18 -9.68 4.71
N MET A 109 -15.94 -9.95 4.32
CA MET A 109 -15.48 -9.89 2.93
C MET A 109 -14.35 -10.89 2.71
N THR A 110 -14.22 -11.35 1.46
CA THR A 110 -12.98 -11.93 0.96
C THR A 110 -12.18 -10.80 0.35
N ALA A 111 -10.93 -10.67 0.75
CA ALA A 111 -10.00 -9.67 0.23
C ALA A 111 -9.01 -10.31 -0.71
N ASP A 112 -8.70 -9.64 -1.82
CA ASP A 112 -7.46 -9.84 -2.53
C ASP A 112 -6.32 -9.19 -1.71
N GLY A 113 -5.30 -9.99 -1.42
CA GLY A 113 -4.23 -9.69 -0.48
C GLY A 113 -4.63 -9.86 0.99
N TYR A 114 -3.79 -9.31 1.86
CA TYR A 114 -3.91 -9.38 3.32
C TYR A 114 -4.26 -8.01 3.90
N PHE A 115 -4.83 -7.98 5.09
CA PHE A 115 -5.12 -6.75 5.82
C PHE A 115 -3.83 -5.99 6.11
N GLY A 116 -3.65 -4.87 5.40
CA GLY A 116 -2.51 -3.98 5.59
C GLY A 116 -2.67 -3.06 6.80
N GLY A 117 -3.91 -2.66 7.10
CA GLY A 117 -4.22 -1.78 8.22
C GLY A 117 -5.47 -0.95 8.02
N LYS A 118 -5.72 -0.02 8.94
CA LYS A 118 -6.87 0.89 8.93
C LYS A 118 -6.36 2.32 8.77
N VAL A 119 -7.11 3.18 8.07
CA VAL A 119 -6.90 4.63 8.09
C VAL A 119 -8.27 5.31 8.20
N ASN A 120 -8.55 6.01 9.29
CA ASN A 120 -9.89 6.53 9.57
C ASN A 120 -10.94 5.39 9.45
N ASN A 121 -12.00 5.55 8.65
CA ASN A 121 -13.00 4.51 8.40
C ASN A 121 -12.70 3.62 7.17
N PHE A 122 -11.47 3.67 6.66
CA PHE A 122 -11.01 2.87 5.53
C PHE A 122 -10.22 1.65 6.00
N ILE A 123 -10.52 0.51 5.40
CA ILE A 123 -9.85 -0.77 5.57
C ILE A 123 -8.97 -0.97 4.35
N ILE A 124 -7.68 -1.23 4.59
CA ILE A 124 -6.68 -1.41 3.57
C ILE A 124 -6.32 -2.88 3.48
N ASN A 125 -6.38 -3.41 2.27
CA ASN A 125 -5.87 -4.70 1.89
C ASN A 125 -4.72 -4.51 0.93
N ASN A 126 -3.59 -5.15 1.18
CA ASN A 126 -2.46 -5.17 0.26
C ASN A 126 -1.94 -6.60 0.15
N GLY A 127 -1.48 -6.95 -1.04
CA GLY A 127 -0.82 -8.22 -1.26
C GLY A 127 -0.57 -8.44 -2.73
N ASP A 128 -0.12 -9.64 -3.04
CA ASP A 128 -0.21 -10.10 -4.42
C ASP A 128 -1.69 -10.36 -4.72
N ASP A 129 -2.12 -10.11 -5.96
CA ASP A 129 -3.43 -10.52 -6.45
C ASP A 129 -3.61 -12.04 -6.31
N GLY A 130 -4.85 -12.53 -6.45
CA GLY A 130 -5.15 -13.97 -6.38
C GLY A 130 -4.32 -14.86 -7.35
N PHE A 131 -3.62 -14.23 -8.31
CA PHE A 131 -2.73 -14.88 -9.28
C PHE A 131 -1.24 -14.74 -8.95
N GLY A 132 -0.86 -14.00 -7.90
CA GLY A 132 0.52 -13.84 -7.45
C GLY A 132 1.40 -12.98 -8.37
N ALA A 133 0.81 -12.28 -9.33
CA ALA A 133 1.52 -11.64 -10.44
C ALA A 133 1.60 -10.11 -10.27
N GLN A 134 0.69 -9.51 -9.52
CA GLN A 134 0.61 -8.06 -9.37
C GLN A 134 0.40 -7.65 -7.92
N TYR A 135 1.07 -6.57 -7.50
CA TYR A 135 0.89 -6.03 -6.15
C TYR A 135 -0.35 -5.15 -6.12
N LEU A 136 -1.46 -5.79 -5.81
CA LEU A 136 -2.75 -5.15 -5.65
C LEU A 136 -2.81 -4.45 -4.29
N PHE A 137 -3.47 -3.29 -4.26
CA PHE A 137 -4.05 -2.81 -3.03
C PHE A 137 -5.51 -2.47 -3.26
N GLN A 138 -6.32 -2.83 -2.28
CA GLN A 138 -7.75 -2.59 -2.27
C GLN A 138 -8.08 -1.78 -1.02
N ILE A 139 -8.85 -0.71 -1.22
CA ILE A 139 -9.31 0.18 -0.17
C ILE A 139 -10.82 0.08 -0.07
N ASN A 140 -11.26 -0.37 1.09
CA ASN A 140 -12.66 -0.55 1.42
C ASN A 140 -13.11 0.48 2.46
N LYS A 141 -14.39 0.81 2.48
CA LYS A 141 -14.98 1.71 3.49
C LYS A 141 -16.10 1.00 4.22
N ILE A 142 -16.16 1.22 5.53
CA ILE A 142 -17.25 0.71 6.37
C ILE A 142 -18.33 1.79 6.49
N ASN A 143 -19.58 1.45 6.16
CA ASN A 143 -20.75 2.30 6.39
C ASN A 143 -21.97 1.44 6.76
N ASN A 144 -22.70 1.82 7.82
CA ASN A 144 -23.94 1.17 8.26
C ASN A 144 -23.89 -0.37 8.22
N ASP A 145 -22.87 -0.94 8.87
CA ASP A 145 -22.65 -2.39 8.93
C ASP A 145 -22.40 -3.09 7.59
N LYS A 146 -21.98 -2.35 6.57
CA LYS A 146 -21.53 -2.88 5.28
C LYS A 146 -20.11 -2.43 5.01
N ILE A 147 -19.37 -3.26 4.30
CA ILE A 147 -18.08 -2.94 3.73
C ILE A 147 -18.21 -2.93 2.21
N PHE A 148 -17.64 -1.92 1.56
CA PHE A 148 -17.66 -1.81 0.10
C PHE A 148 -16.32 -1.30 -0.42
N PRO A 149 -15.89 -1.76 -1.61
CA PRO A 149 -14.69 -1.26 -2.25
C PRO A 149 -14.91 0.18 -2.69
N VAL A 150 -13.90 1.02 -2.46
CA VAL A 150 -13.88 2.43 -2.86
C VAL A 150 -12.79 2.67 -3.91
N TYR A 151 -11.66 2.00 -3.74
CA TYR A 151 -10.53 2.17 -4.65
C TYR A 151 -9.69 0.90 -4.72
N GLU A 152 -9.18 0.60 -5.90
CA GLU A 152 -8.33 -0.55 -6.15
C GLU A 152 -7.37 -0.21 -7.29
N ASP A 153 -6.10 -0.53 -7.13
CA ASP A 153 -5.12 -0.37 -8.21
C ASP A 153 -3.88 -1.26 -7.99
N ILE A 154 -3.07 -1.37 -9.03
CA ILE A 154 -1.79 -2.09 -9.02
C ILE A 154 -0.67 -1.08 -8.76
N ARG A 155 0.21 -1.41 -7.80
CA ARG A 155 1.37 -0.60 -7.45
C ARG A 155 2.69 -1.31 -7.71
N HIS A 156 3.77 -0.55 -7.78
CA HIS A 156 5.11 -1.11 -7.74
C HIS A 156 5.44 -1.59 -6.33
N SER A 157 5.89 -2.84 -6.15
CA SER A 157 6.20 -3.42 -4.83
C SER A 157 7.34 -2.76 -4.08
N MET A 158 8.47 -2.59 -4.75
CA MET A 158 9.71 -2.08 -4.16
C MET A 158 9.79 -0.55 -4.07
N LYS A 159 8.67 0.16 -4.26
CA LYS A 159 8.64 1.63 -4.25
C LYS A 159 7.72 2.16 -3.18
N ASN A 160 8.02 3.40 -2.79
CA ASN A 160 7.31 4.11 -1.74
C ASN A 160 5.81 4.20 -2.02
N TYR A 161 5.03 4.05 -0.97
CA TYR A 161 3.58 4.07 -0.94
C TYR A 161 3.16 4.80 0.34
N GLU A 162 2.25 5.77 0.26
CA GLU A 162 1.87 6.62 1.39
C GLU A 162 0.35 6.89 1.38
N TYR A 163 -0.26 6.91 2.57
CA TYR A 163 -1.62 7.42 2.76
C TYR A 163 -1.62 8.88 3.18
N ILE A 164 -2.37 9.70 2.44
CA ILE A 164 -2.59 11.11 2.76
C ILE A 164 -3.89 11.22 3.55
N ARG A 165 -3.79 11.75 4.77
CA ARG A 165 -4.96 12.02 5.61
C ARG A 165 -5.37 13.48 5.45
N ASN A 166 -6.58 13.72 4.95
CA ASN A 166 -7.09 15.08 4.82
C ASN A 166 -7.90 15.50 6.06
N LYS A 167 -8.03 16.82 6.27
CA LYS A 167 -8.76 17.41 7.42
C LYS A 167 -10.22 16.97 7.53
N ASN A 168 -10.85 16.59 6.42
CA ASN A 168 -12.24 16.15 6.37
C ASN A 168 -12.38 14.62 6.54
N HIS A 169 -11.36 13.95 7.11
CA HIS A 169 -11.26 12.49 7.22
C HIS A 169 -11.30 11.73 5.89
N THR A 170 -11.15 12.41 4.75
CA THR A 170 -10.97 11.73 3.46
C THR A 170 -9.57 11.14 3.37
N LEU A 171 -9.45 10.09 2.56
CA LEU A 171 -8.21 9.37 2.32
C LEU A 171 -7.70 9.68 0.92
N GLY A 172 -6.44 10.08 0.83
CA GLY A 172 -5.68 10.10 -0.41
C GLY A 172 -4.56 9.06 -0.37
N VAL A 173 -3.92 8.84 -1.51
CA VAL A 173 -2.82 7.89 -1.65
C VAL A 173 -1.76 8.44 -2.60
N ARG A 174 -0.48 8.22 -2.27
CA ARG A 174 0.65 8.44 -3.19
C ARG A 174 1.34 7.12 -3.46
N TYR A 175 1.53 6.81 -4.73
CA TYR A 175 2.09 5.53 -5.11
C TYR A 175 2.62 5.54 -6.54
N TRP A 176 3.44 4.53 -6.83
CA TRP A 176 3.91 4.23 -8.17
C TRP A 176 2.85 3.38 -8.86
N LYS A 177 1.99 4.03 -9.65
CA LYS A 177 0.87 3.43 -10.39
C LYS A 177 1.37 2.73 -11.64
N ASN A 178 0.86 1.53 -11.91
CA ASN A 178 1.12 0.81 -13.15
C ASN A 178 0.48 1.54 -14.35
N LEU A 179 1.24 1.72 -15.42
CA LEU A 179 0.78 2.33 -16.66
C LEU A 179 0.25 1.25 -17.60
N LYS A 180 -0.90 1.52 -18.22
CA LYS A 180 -1.47 0.64 -19.24
C LYS A 180 -0.58 0.63 -20.49
N ALA A 181 -0.46 -0.55 -21.07
CA ALA A 181 0.33 -0.83 -22.27
C ALA A 181 -0.52 -1.69 -23.22
N ASP A 182 -1.38 -1.05 -24.00
CA ASP A 182 -2.39 -1.74 -24.83
C ASP A 182 -1.85 -2.18 -26.21
N PHE A 183 -0.54 -2.20 -26.37
CA PHE A 183 0.14 -2.46 -27.63
C PHE A 183 1.55 -3.01 -27.35
N ASP A 184 2.09 -3.74 -28.31
CA ASP A 184 3.45 -4.21 -28.23
C ASP A 184 4.34 -3.61 -29.31
N CYS A 185 5.51 -3.15 -28.90
CA CYS A 185 6.57 -2.61 -29.74
C CYS A 185 7.86 -2.53 -28.94
N SER A 186 8.98 -2.27 -29.63
CA SER A 186 10.27 -2.24 -28.95
C SER A 186 10.43 -1.00 -28.05
N VAL A 187 10.85 -1.20 -26.81
CA VAL A 187 11.08 -0.12 -25.82
C VAL A 187 12.18 0.86 -26.24
N TYR A 188 13.00 0.52 -27.24
CA TYR A 188 14.06 1.37 -27.79
C TYR A 188 13.59 2.22 -28.98
N GLU A 189 12.39 1.99 -29.49
CA GLU A 189 11.79 2.82 -30.53
C GLU A 189 11.17 4.09 -29.90
N LYS A 190 11.54 5.25 -30.44
CA LYS A 190 11.11 6.56 -29.91
C LYS A 190 9.59 6.68 -29.77
N ASN A 191 8.85 6.27 -30.80
CA ASN A 191 7.40 6.39 -30.84
C ASN A 191 6.69 5.30 -30.02
N CYS A 192 7.41 4.28 -29.56
CA CYS A 192 6.82 3.18 -28.80
C CYS A 192 6.45 3.62 -27.39
N LEU A 193 7.35 4.32 -26.70
CA LEU A 193 7.10 4.83 -25.35
C LEU A 193 6.04 5.95 -25.33
N ASP A 194 5.94 6.75 -26.39
CA ASP A 194 4.91 7.79 -26.53
C ASP A 194 3.49 7.22 -26.52
N LYS A 195 3.30 5.99 -27.03
CA LYS A 195 2.00 5.33 -26.99
C LYS A 195 1.57 4.99 -25.55
N ILE A 196 2.49 4.75 -24.61
CA ILE A 196 2.16 4.55 -23.18
C ILE A 196 1.54 5.84 -22.62
N LYS A 197 2.14 6.99 -22.95
CA LYS A 197 1.61 8.30 -22.56
C LYS A 197 0.18 8.50 -23.06
N ILE A 198 -0.08 8.15 -24.33
CA ILE A 198 -1.39 8.28 -24.97
C ILE A 198 -2.42 7.34 -24.32
N SER A 199 -2.11 6.04 -24.16
CA SER A 199 -3.01 5.06 -23.51
C SER A 199 -3.44 5.46 -22.09
N ASN A 200 -2.60 6.22 -21.39
CA ASN A 200 -2.86 6.65 -20.01
C ASN A 200 -3.35 8.11 -19.90
N ASN A 201 -3.63 8.79 -21.02
CA ASN A 201 -4.06 10.20 -21.07
C ASN A 201 -3.14 11.15 -20.27
N LEU A 202 -1.83 10.93 -20.33
CA LEU A 202 -0.86 11.71 -19.57
C LEU A 202 -0.43 12.97 -20.34
N SER A 203 -0.50 14.13 -19.69
CA SER A 203 -0.06 15.41 -20.29
C SER A 203 1.46 15.64 -20.20
N ALA A 204 2.13 15.01 -19.23
CA ALA A 204 3.55 15.23 -18.94
C ALA A 204 4.50 14.60 -19.97
N ASN A 205 5.70 15.17 -20.09
CA ASN A 205 6.81 14.54 -20.81
C ASN A 205 7.49 13.52 -19.89
N LEU A 206 7.33 12.24 -20.24
CA LEU A 206 7.83 11.12 -19.43
C LEU A 206 9.31 10.88 -19.68
N ASN A 207 10.07 10.62 -18.61
CA ASN A 207 11.49 10.32 -18.67
C ASN A 207 11.72 8.84 -18.36
N TYR A 208 12.10 8.09 -19.41
CA TYR A 208 12.37 6.66 -19.36
C TYR A 208 13.85 6.30 -19.22
N THR A 209 14.77 7.27 -19.16
CA THR A 209 16.22 7.03 -19.23
C THR A 209 16.70 6.01 -18.20
N TYR A 210 16.24 6.13 -16.95
CA TYR A 210 16.60 5.18 -15.90
C TYR A 210 16.05 3.78 -16.18
N CYS A 211 14.78 3.70 -16.57
CA CYS A 211 14.14 2.43 -16.91
C CYS A 211 14.86 1.70 -18.05
N LEU A 212 15.13 2.39 -19.17
CA LEU A 212 15.81 1.80 -20.33
C LEU A 212 17.23 1.33 -19.98
N LYS A 213 17.92 2.05 -19.08
CA LYS A 213 19.22 1.62 -18.56
C LYS A 213 19.09 0.31 -17.79
N THR A 214 18.13 0.21 -16.88
CA THR A 214 17.86 -1.00 -16.08
C THR A 214 17.50 -2.20 -16.97
N ILE A 215 16.62 -2.02 -17.97
CA ILE A 215 16.27 -3.07 -18.95
C ILE A 215 17.53 -3.55 -19.70
N LYS A 216 18.37 -2.62 -20.15
CA LYS A 216 19.61 -2.96 -20.88
C LYS A 216 20.61 -3.72 -20.02
N GLU A 217 20.73 -3.36 -18.74
CA GLU A 217 21.59 -4.08 -17.78
C GLU A 217 21.07 -5.50 -17.51
N GLU A 218 19.75 -5.67 -17.40
CA GLU A 218 19.13 -6.97 -17.21
C GLU A 218 19.29 -7.89 -18.43
N ILE A 219 19.07 -7.37 -19.64
CA ILE A 219 19.32 -8.11 -20.89
C ILE A 219 20.77 -8.63 -20.93
N LYS A 220 21.75 -7.80 -20.56
CA LYS A 220 23.16 -8.21 -20.50
C LYS A 220 23.38 -9.30 -19.46
N ARG A 221 22.74 -9.18 -18.29
CA ARG A 221 22.81 -10.18 -17.21
C ARG A 221 22.26 -11.52 -17.68
N LEU A 222 21.06 -11.56 -18.25
CA LEU A 222 20.42 -12.79 -18.73
C LEU A 222 21.21 -13.48 -19.84
N LYS A 223 21.76 -12.72 -20.80
CA LYS A 223 22.65 -13.28 -21.84
C LYS A 223 23.88 -13.98 -21.27
N LYS A 224 24.45 -13.46 -20.17
CA LYS A 224 25.59 -14.11 -19.48
C LYS A 224 25.22 -15.49 -18.91
N TYR A 225 23.94 -15.69 -18.57
CA TYR A 225 23.41 -16.96 -18.06
C TYR A 225 22.73 -17.82 -19.15
N SER A 226 22.94 -17.49 -20.44
CA SER A 226 22.33 -18.21 -21.57
C SER A 226 20.79 -18.26 -21.53
N VAL A 227 20.15 -17.27 -20.91
CA VAL A 227 18.69 -17.08 -20.91
C VAL A 227 18.32 -16.13 -22.05
N ASP A 228 17.31 -16.45 -22.85
CA ASP A 228 16.80 -15.56 -23.89
C ASP A 228 16.07 -14.35 -23.29
N PRO A 229 16.57 -13.12 -23.45
CA PRO A 229 15.93 -11.93 -22.92
C PRO A 229 15.12 -11.18 -23.99
N SER A 230 14.78 -11.82 -25.12
CA SER A 230 14.12 -11.18 -26.26
C SER A 230 12.85 -10.42 -25.86
N TYR A 231 12.07 -10.99 -24.94
CA TYR A 231 10.84 -10.41 -24.39
C TYR A 231 11.06 -9.03 -23.73
N LEU A 232 12.22 -8.79 -23.11
CA LEU A 232 12.53 -7.51 -22.46
C LEU A 232 12.72 -6.35 -23.44
N ASN A 233 12.94 -6.63 -24.73
CA ASN A 233 13.06 -5.58 -25.73
C ASN A 233 11.72 -4.94 -26.08
N ASN A 234 10.62 -5.52 -25.62
CA ASN A 234 9.26 -5.15 -25.95
C ASN A 234 8.50 -4.62 -24.72
N ILE A 235 7.49 -3.79 -24.94
CA ILE A 235 6.67 -3.25 -23.85
C ILE A 235 5.98 -4.39 -23.10
N SER A 236 5.49 -5.43 -23.80
CA SER A 236 4.82 -6.58 -23.19
C SER A 236 5.66 -7.36 -22.18
N GLY A 237 6.99 -7.26 -22.23
CA GLY A 237 7.91 -7.86 -21.26
C GLY A 237 8.20 -6.98 -20.04
N ASN A 238 7.61 -5.79 -19.95
CA ASN A 238 7.94 -4.80 -18.93
C ASN A 238 6.67 -4.14 -18.34
N HIS A 239 6.66 -3.98 -17.02
CA HIS A 239 5.74 -3.06 -16.34
C HIS A 239 6.37 -1.68 -16.20
N PHE A 240 5.60 -0.62 -16.48
CA PHE A 240 6.02 0.77 -16.34
C PHE A 240 5.20 1.46 -15.27
N PHE A 241 5.85 2.23 -14.40
CA PHE A 241 5.20 2.88 -13.28
C PHE A 241 5.51 4.37 -13.22
N ILE A 242 4.49 5.15 -12.86
CA ILE A 242 4.60 6.60 -12.63
C ILE A 242 4.20 6.94 -11.21
N TYR A 243 4.91 7.89 -10.59
CA TYR A 243 4.58 8.34 -9.24
C TYR A 243 3.47 9.39 -9.26
N ILE A 244 2.35 9.08 -8.62
CA ILE A 244 1.16 9.93 -8.60
C ILE A 244 0.64 10.16 -7.18
N GLU A 245 -0.22 11.17 -7.06
CA GLU A 245 -1.07 11.42 -5.91
C GLU A 245 -2.54 11.35 -6.35
N VAL A 246 -3.32 10.50 -5.69
CA VAL A 246 -4.79 10.57 -5.70
C VAL A 246 -5.18 11.23 -4.38
N PRO A 247 -5.53 12.52 -4.36
CA PRO A 247 -5.77 13.27 -3.13
C PRO A 247 -7.06 12.85 -2.41
N ASP A 248 -8.01 12.26 -3.14
CA ASP A 248 -9.29 11.76 -2.63
C ASP A 248 -9.64 10.48 -3.39
N ILE A 249 -9.55 9.33 -2.72
CA ILE A 249 -9.80 8.02 -3.35
C ILE A 249 -11.24 7.83 -3.80
N GLU A 250 -12.19 8.63 -3.29
CA GLU A 250 -13.58 8.62 -3.75
C GLU A 250 -13.75 9.38 -5.08
N LYS A 251 -12.69 10.06 -5.55
CA LYS A 251 -12.63 10.81 -6.82
C LYS A 251 -11.31 10.50 -7.57
N PRO A 252 -11.07 9.23 -7.93
CA PRO A 252 -9.79 8.77 -8.42
C PRO A 252 -9.36 9.39 -9.76
N GLU A 253 -10.31 9.92 -10.53
CA GLU A 253 -10.05 10.65 -11.77
C GLU A 253 -9.24 11.94 -11.55
N LYS A 254 -9.26 12.49 -10.33
CA LYS A 254 -8.56 13.73 -9.97
C LYS A 254 -7.18 13.44 -9.39
N TYR A 255 -6.27 12.88 -10.18
CA TYR A 255 -4.91 12.61 -9.73
C TYR A 255 -3.90 13.67 -10.18
N LYS A 256 -2.74 13.71 -9.52
CA LYS A 256 -1.59 14.55 -9.88
C LYS A 256 -0.38 13.68 -10.18
N ILE A 257 0.39 14.06 -11.19
CA ILE A 257 1.69 13.45 -11.46
C ILE A 257 2.72 14.12 -10.53
N LEU A 258 3.33 13.34 -9.64
CA LEU A 258 4.34 13.83 -8.70
C LEU A 258 5.77 13.73 -9.25
N SER A 259 6.00 12.84 -10.21
CA SER A 259 7.28 12.67 -10.89
C SER A 259 7.06 12.24 -12.32
N ASN A 260 7.80 12.84 -13.25
CA ASN A 260 7.83 12.41 -14.65
C ASN A 260 8.85 11.29 -14.90
N LYS A 261 9.63 10.88 -13.89
CA LYS A 261 10.52 9.72 -13.98
C LYS A 261 9.70 8.44 -13.96
N ILE A 262 9.96 7.57 -14.94
CA ILE A 262 9.33 6.26 -15.02
C ILE A 262 10.20 5.21 -14.33
N ALA A 263 9.60 4.41 -13.46
CA ALA A 263 10.19 3.18 -12.94
C ALA A 263 9.71 2.00 -13.80
N CYS A 264 10.46 0.90 -13.81
CA CYS A 264 10.00 -0.32 -14.46
C CYS A 264 10.44 -1.57 -13.72
N SER A 265 9.70 -2.64 -13.99
CA SER A 265 9.96 -4.00 -13.52
C SER A 265 9.73 -4.95 -14.69
N TYR A 266 10.41 -6.08 -14.68
CA TYR A 266 10.30 -7.08 -15.73
C TYR A 266 9.12 -8.01 -15.45
N ILE A 267 8.48 -8.50 -16.50
CA ILE A 267 7.49 -9.58 -16.41
C ILE A 267 8.24 -10.88 -16.77
N PRO A 268 8.47 -11.79 -15.81
CA PRO A 268 9.20 -13.03 -16.06
C PRO A 268 8.46 -14.02 -16.97
#